data_AF-A0A497EBY7-F1
#
_entry.id   AF-A0A497EBY7-F1
#
_cell.length_a   1.000
_cell.length_b   1.000
_cell.length_c   1.000
_cell.angle_alpha   90.00
_cell.angle_beta   90.00
_cell.angle_gamma   90.00
#
_symmetry.space_group_name_H-M   'P 1'
#
loop_
_entity.id
_entity.type
_entity.pdbx_description
1 polymer ?
#
loop_
_entity_poly.entity_id
_entity_poly.type
_entity_poly.pdbx_seq_one_letter_code
_entity_poly.pdbx_strand_id
1 'polypeptide(L)'
;MYHSREERLEEAPMSRLTRCVLSALILTLAVALPSSGADTSAIDSHVANAWWQDPGISEALSLTPALRAKMDGVMRANLEKRLEIRSASREKSKAFNEALETGEWAAAGKAAESLADASADQDRMRSNLKIDILSVLSKDQLATLTADHGQVIRRPWVRQAKDKRTRGANRNRAPRTQKEQK
;
A
#
# COMPACT_ATOMS: atom_id res chain seq x y z
N MET A 1 -45.83 -44.31 -28.94
CA MET A 1 -45.62 -44.48 -27.48
C MET A 1 -44.87 -43.23 -27.01
N TYR A 2 -45.57 -42.17 -26.57
CA TYR A 2 -45.86 -41.86 -25.14
C TYR A 2 -44.56 -41.72 -24.32
N HIS A 3 -44.17 -40.59 -23.70
CA HIS A 3 -44.89 -39.40 -23.25
C HIS A 3 -43.94 -38.19 -23.10
N SER A 4 -44.40 -37.01 -23.54
CA SER A 4 -43.89 -35.69 -23.14
C SER A 4 -44.11 -35.47 -21.64
N ARG A 5 -43.07 -35.05 -20.93
CA ARG A 5 -43.16 -34.66 -19.52
C ARG A 5 -43.11 -33.13 -19.44
N GLU A 6 -44.31 -32.54 -19.43
CA GLU A 6 -44.54 -31.15 -19.02
C GLU A 6 -44.31 -31.07 -17.50
N GLU A 7 -43.24 -30.40 -17.08
CA GLU A 7 -43.09 -29.99 -15.68
C GLU A 7 -43.76 -28.63 -15.48
N ARG A 8 -44.69 -28.66 -14.53
CA ARG A 8 -45.66 -27.63 -14.20
C ARG A 8 -44.97 -26.49 -13.45
N LEU A 9 -45.27 -25.28 -13.90
CA LEU A 9 -45.10 -24.05 -13.12
C LEU A 9 -46.20 -24.03 -12.04
N GLU A 10 -45.84 -24.38 -10.80
CA GLU A 10 -46.67 -24.07 -9.64
C GLU A 10 -46.40 -22.62 -9.21
N GLU A 11 -47.32 -21.73 -9.57
CA GLU A 11 -47.45 -20.41 -8.98
C GLU A 11 -48.02 -20.54 -7.56
N ALA A 12 -47.26 -20.07 -6.56
CA ALA A 12 -47.74 -19.93 -5.19
C ALA A 12 -48.37 -18.54 -4.98
N PRO A 13 -49.64 -18.44 -4.55
CA PRO A 13 -50.24 -17.17 -4.15
C PRO A 13 -49.96 -16.93 -2.66
N MET A 14 -49.10 -15.96 -2.34
CA MET A 14 -48.99 -15.44 -0.97
C MET A 14 -49.30 -13.95 -0.90
N SER A 15 -50.54 -13.70 -0.47
CA SER A 15 -50.88 -12.79 0.63
C SER A 15 -50.36 -11.35 0.54
N ARG A 16 -51.23 -10.50 -0.04
CA ARG A 16 -51.37 -9.10 0.37
C ARG A 16 -51.78 -9.07 1.84
N LEU A 17 -50.99 -8.45 2.72
CA LEU A 17 -51.43 -7.70 3.90
C LEU A 17 -50.22 -7.02 4.55
N THR A 18 -50.14 -5.71 4.32
CA THR A 18 -50.02 -4.68 5.36
C THR A 18 -48.94 -4.87 6.43
N ARG A 19 -47.91 -4.02 6.35
CA ARG A 19 -47.48 -3.17 7.47
C ARG A 19 -46.62 -2.02 6.96
N CYS A 20 -47.23 -0.84 6.94
CA CYS A 20 -46.53 0.44 7.01
C CYS A 20 -45.60 0.43 8.22
N VAL A 21 -44.30 0.48 7.98
CA VAL A 21 -43.34 1.14 8.86
C VAL A 21 -42.29 1.79 7.94
N LEU A 22 -42.64 2.94 7.36
CA LEU A 22 -41.67 3.89 6.82
C LEU A 22 -40.95 4.52 8.01
N SER A 23 -40.04 3.77 8.62
CA SER A 23 -39.06 4.31 9.56
C SER A 23 -37.97 4.97 8.74
N ALA A 24 -38.04 6.31 8.75
CA ALA A 24 -36.97 7.27 8.54
C ALA A 24 -35.65 6.67 8.04
N LEU A 25 -35.44 6.77 6.72
CA LEU A 25 -34.11 6.75 6.11
C LEU A 25 -33.36 7.97 6.63
N ILE A 26 -32.74 7.84 7.80
CA ILE A 26 -31.71 8.79 8.25
C ILE A 26 -30.52 8.52 7.34
N LEU A 27 -30.47 9.29 6.26
CA LEU A 27 -29.31 9.42 5.40
C LEU A 27 -28.23 10.11 6.24
N THR A 28 -27.56 9.36 7.11
CA THR A 28 -26.35 9.81 7.78
C THR A 28 -25.30 9.93 6.68
N LEU A 29 -25.25 11.10 6.05
CA LEU A 29 -24.15 11.52 5.21
C LEU A 29 -22.93 11.54 6.14
N ALA A 30 -22.24 10.41 6.22
CA ALA A 30 -20.88 10.37 6.71
C ALA A 30 -20.08 11.20 5.73
N VAL A 31 -19.96 12.50 6.01
CA VAL A 31 -19.00 13.36 5.35
C VAL A 31 -17.65 12.75 5.69
N ALA A 32 -17.11 11.98 4.75
CA ALA A 32 -15.76 11.49 4.78
C ALA A 32 -14.86 12.72 4.76
N LEU A 33 -14.49 13.21 5.95
CA LEU A 33 -13.42 14.17 6.13
C LEU A 33 -12.19 13.57 5.42
N PRO A 34 -11.63 14.23 4.39
CA PRO A 34 -10.45 13.70 3.74
C PRO A 34 -9.34 13.68 4.79
N SER A 35 -8.82 12.48 5.09
CA SER A 35 -7.60 12.23 5.88
C SER A 35 -6.40 12.82 5.13
N SER A 36 -6.34 14.14 4.94
CA SER A 36 -5.53 14.75 3.87
C SER A 36 -4.22 15.35 4.39
N GLY A 37 -4.13 15.77 5.65
CA GLY A 37 -2.94 16.46 6.17
C GLY A 37 -1.74 15.55 6.47
N ALA A 38 -1.98 14.46 7.20
CA ALA A 38 -0.90 13.58 7.66
C ALA A 38 -0.35 12.70 6.53
N ASP A 39 -1.22 12.21 5.65
CA ASP A 39 -0.85 11.34 4.54
C ASP A 39 -0.05 12.10 3.46
N THR A 40 -0.46 13.35 3.15
CA THR A 40 0.29 14.21 2.22
C THR A 40 1.68 14.56 2.76
N SER A 41 1.79 14.91 4.05
CA SER A 41 3.09 15.19 4.68
C SER A 41 4.03 13.98 4.66
N ALA A 42 3.50 12.77 4.84
CA ALA A 42 4.27 11.55 4.73
C ALA A 42 4.73 11.28 3.28
N ILE A 43 3.85 11.49 2.29
CA ILE A 43 4.17 11.35 0.87
C ILE A 43 5.30 12.31 0.47
N ASP A 44 5.19 13.59 0.82
CA ASP A 44 6.22 14.58 0.47
C ASP A 44 7.56 14.27 1.17
N SER A 45 7.53 13.75 2.40
CA SER A 45 8.73 13.25 3.07
C SER A 45 9.37 12.09 2.31
N HIS A 46 8.58 11.14 1.80
CA HIS A 46 9.11 10.04 0.98
C HIS A 46 9.75 10.54 -0.32
N VAL A 47 9.10 11.49 -1.00
CA VAL A 47 9.62 12.11 -2.23
C VAL A 47 10.92 12.85 -1.97
N ALA A 48 10.99 13.66 -0.91
CA ALA A 48 12.19 14.40 -0.52
C ALA A 48 13.38 13.49 -0.17
N ASN A 49 13.12 12.26 0.27
CA ASN A 49 14.12 11.25 0.60
C ASN A 49 14.41 10.27 -0.55
N ALA A 50 13.87 10.51 -1.74
CA ALA A 50 14.14 9.68 -2.91
C ALA A 50 15.61 9.82 -3.36
N TRP A 51 16.16 8.77 -3.98
CA TRP A 51 17.59 8.76 -4.33
C TRP A 51 17.98 9.85 -5.33
N TRP A 52 17.08 10.30 -6.21
CA TRP A 52 17.31 11.36 -7.20
C TRP A 52 17.29 12.77 -6.60
N GLN A 53 16.91 12.91 -5.33
CA GLN A 53 17.05 14.14 -4.56
C GLN A 53 18.44 14.30 -3.94
N ASP A 54 19.30 13.29 -4.07
CA ASP A 54 20.70 13.39 -3.67
C ASP A 54 21.48 14.26 -4.65
N PRO A 55 22.15 15.33 -4.16
CA PRO A 55 22.91 16.23 -5.04
C PRO A 55 23.94 15.50 -5.89
N GLY A 56 24.72 14.59 -5.30
CA GLY A 56 25.79 13.87 -6.01
C GLY A 56 25.27 13.00 -7.15
N ILE A 57 24.15 12.29 -6.93
CA ILE A 57 23.54 11.48 -8.02
C ILE A 57 22.87 12.40 -9.04
N SER A 58 22.17 13.44 -8.60
CA SER A 58 21.47 14.35 -9.50
C SER A 58 22.43 15.11 -10.42
N GLU A 59 23.58 15.52 -9.90
CA GLU A 59 24.66 16.17 -10.64
C GLU A 59 25.34 15.19 -11.61
N ALA A 60 25.69 13.98 -11.13
CA ALA A 60 26.31 12.95 -11.98
C ALA A 60 25.45 12.56 -13.19
N LEU A 61 24.13 12.53 -13.02
CA LEU A 61 23.17 12.24 -14.09
C LEU A 61 22.69 13.49 -14.85
N SER A 62 23.15 14.69 -14.46
CA SER A 62 22.67 15.96 -15.01
C SER A 62 21.13 16.07 -15.00
N LEU A 63 20.49 15.67 -13.90
CA LEU A 63 19.03 15.70 -13.77
C LEU A 63 18.52 17.14 -13.71
N THR A 64 17.81 17.55 -14.74
CA THR A 64 17.18 18.87 -14.75
C THR A 64 16.07 18.96 -13.69
N PRO A 65 15.73 20.17 -13.21
CA PRO A 65 14.58 20.36 -12.32
C PRO A 65 13.28 19.76 -12.90
N ALA A 66 13.08 19.85 -14.21
CA ALA A 66 11.92 19.28 -14.88
C ALA A 66 11.87 17.75 -14.83
N LEU A 67 13.01 17.07 -15.02
CA LEU A 67 13.08 15.60 -14.90
C LEU A 67 12.83 15.15 -13.46
N ARG A 68 13.42 15.84 -12.47
CA ARG A 68 13.18 15.56 -11.06
C ARG A 68 11.72 15.75 -10.68
N ALA A 69 11.08 16.83 -11.12
CA ALA A 69 9.66 17.06 -10.90
C ALA A 69 8.76 15.95 -11.52
N LYS A 70 9.13 15.44 -12.70
CA LYS A 70 8.44 14.30 -13.32
C LYS A 70 8.60 13.02 -12.49
N MET A 71 9.80 12.72 -12.00
CA MET A 71 10.06 11.60 -11.12
C MET A 71 9.31 11.72 -9.80
N ASP A 72 9.26 12.92 -9.22
CA ASP A 72 8.49 13.22 -8.01
C ASP A 72 6.98 12.96 -8.22
N GLY A 73 6.44 13.39 -9.36
CA GLY A 73 5.04 13.14 -9.74
C GLY A 73 4.72 11.64 -9.83
N VAL A 74 5.57 10.86 -10.49
CA VAL A 74 5.42 9.39 -10.58
C VAL A 74 5.47 8.74 -9.19
N MET A 75 6.40 9.18 -8.33
CA MET A 75 6.50 8.68 -6.96
C MET A 75 5.27 9.02 -6.12
N ARG A 76 4.75 10.26 -6.20
CA ARG A 76 3.53 10.66 -5.47
C ARG A 76 2.34 9.80 -5.87
N ALA A 77 2.07 9.69 -7.17
CA ALA A 77 0.96 8.87 -7.68
C ALA A 77 1.06 7.41 -7.23
N ASN A 78 2.28 6.85 -7.18
CA ASN A 78 2.50 5.50 -6.67
C ASN A 78 2.24 5.38 -5.16
N LEU A 79 2.69 6.36 -4.37
CA LEU A 79 2.49 6.38 -2.92
C LEU A 79 1.01 6.56 -2.55
N GLU A 80 0.26 7.39 -3.28
CA GLU A 80 -1.19 7.56 -3.12
C GLU A 80 -1.90 6.22 -3.36
N LYS A 81 -1.64 5.57 -4.50
CA LYS A 81 -2.19 4.24 -4.80
C LYS A 81 -1.80 3.18 -3.77
N ARG A 82 -0.60 3.28 -3.20
CA ARG A 82 -0.14 2.38 -2.14
C ARG A 82 -0.95 2.53 -0.85
N LEU A 83 -1.41 3.74 -0.51
CA LEU A 83 -2.26 3.97 0.65
C LEU A 83 -3.61 3.25 0.48
N GLU A 84 -4.21 3.34 -0.71
CA GLU A 84 -5.46 2.64 -1.05
C GLU A 84 -5.31 1.13 -0.92
N ILE A 85 -4.27 0.54 -1.54
CA ILE A 85 -4.00 -0.91 -1.48
C ILE A 85 -3.73 -1.35 -0.04
N ARG A 86 -3.02 -0.52 0.75
CA ARG A 86 -2.74 -0.83 2.16
C ARG A 86 -4.02 -0.88 3.00
N SER A 87 -4.95 0.04 2.77
CA SER A 87 -6.26 0.01 3.43
C SER A 87 -7.02 -1.27 3.07
N ALA A 88 -7.12 -1.60 1.78
CA ALA A 88 -7.80 -2.82 1.32
C ALA A 88 -7.15 -4.11 1.88
N SER A 89 -5.81 -4.15 1.94
CA SER A 89 -5.06 -5.28 2.49
C SER A 89 -5.31 -5.45 4.00
N ARG A 90 -5.47 -4.35 4.76
CA ARG A 90 -5.82 -4.42 6.19
C ARG A 90 -7.20 -5.02 6.41
N GLU A 91 -8.21 -4.60 5.63
CA GLU A 91 -9.55 -5.16 5.72
C GLU A 91 -9.58 -6.65 5.39
N LYS A 92 -8.86 -7.07 4.33
CA LYS A 92 -8.71 -8.48 3.98
C LYS A 92 -8.01 -9.28 5.09
N SER A 93 -7.00 -8.69 5.74
CA SER A 93 -6.30 -9.32 6.86
C SER A 93 -7.19 -9.49 8.08
N LYS A 94 -8.04 -8.51 8.34
CA LYS A 94 -9.02 -8.57 9.42
C LYS A 94 -10.03 -9.70 9.16
N ALA A 95 -10.62 -9.75 7.97
CA ALA A 95 -11.57 -10.81 7.59
C ALA A 95 -10.96 -12.22 7.68
N PHE A 96 -9.69 -12.37 7.29
CA PHE A 96 -8.96 -13.63 7.45
C PHE A 96 -8.85 -14.04 8.93
N ASN A 97 -8.40 -13.14 9.79
CA ASN A 97 -8.23 -13.43 11.21
C ASN A 97 -9.57 -13.72 11.90
N GLU A 98 -10.62 -12.96 11.58
CA GLU A 98 -11.97 -13.20 12.11
C GLU A 98 -12.48 -14.60 11.72
N ALA A 99 -12.28 -15.02 10.47
CA ALA A 99 -12.66 -16.36 10.02
C ALA A 99 -11.84 -17.48 10.69
N LEU A 100 -10.58 -17.23 11.03
CA LEU A 100 -9.77 -18.17 11.82
C LEU A 100 -10.29 -18.28 13.26
N GLU A 101 -10.66 -17.17 13.88
CA GLU A 101 -11.19 -17.13 15.25
C GLU A 101 -12.54 -17.85 15.38
N THR A 102 -13.39 -17.79 14.34
CA THR A 102 -14.69 -18.47 14.32
C THR A 102 -14.64 -19.90 13.79
N GLY A 103 -13.49 -20.35 13.28
CA GLY A 103 -13.33 -21.69 12.68
C GLY A 103 -14.00 -21.86 11.31
N GLU A 104 -14.36 -20.75 10.64
CA GLU A 104 -14.94 -20.76 9.29
C GLU A 104 -13.86 -20.99 8.22
N TRP A 105 -13.34 -22.21 8.12
CA TRP A 105 -12.19 -22.55 7.27
C TRP A 105 -12.37 -22.19 5.78
N ALA A 106 -13.58 -22.32 5.24
CA ALA A 106 -13.86 -21.94 3.86
C ALA A 106 -13.78 -20.42 3.65
N ALA A 107 -14.24 -19.63 4.62
CA ALA A 107 -14.12 -18.17 4.57
C ALA A 107 -12.66 -17.74 4.76
N ALA A 108 -11.93 -18.38 5.68
CA ALA A 108 -10.50 -18.15 5.88
C ALA A 108 -9.69 -18.44 4.60
N GLY A 109 -9.99 -19.53 3.89
CA GLY A 109 -9.35 -19.85 2.60
C GLY A 109 -9.54 -18.75 1.55
N LYS A 110 -10.77 -18.26 1.36
CA LYS A 110 -11.07 -17.17 0.42
C LYS A 110 -10.39 -15.84 0.80
N ALA A 111 -10.36 -15.54 2.10
CA ALA A 111 -9.68 -14.34 2.60
C ALA A 111 -8.15 -14.44 2.42
N ALA A 112 -7.57 -15.63 2.57
CA ALA A 112 -6.15 -15.87 2.31
C ALA A 112 -5.79 -15.69 0.83
N GLU A 113 -6.60 -16.20 -0.10
CA GLU A 113 -6.43 -15.95 -1.55
C GLU A 113 -6.48 -14.45 -1.86
N SER A 114 -7.47 -13.76 -1.30
CA SER A 114 -7.62 -12.31 -1.47
C SER A 114 -6.42 -11.51 -0.93
N LEU A 115 -5.79 -11.98 0.15
CA LEU A 115 -4.56 -11.43 0.72
C LEU A 115 -3.34 -11.69 -0.16
N ALA A 116 -3.25 -12.88 -0.74
CA ALA A 116 -2.19 -13.23 -1.69
C ALA A 116 -2.25 -12.32 -2.93
N ASP A 117 -3.45 -12.12 -3.49
CA ASP A 117 -3.67 -11.20 -4.61
C ASP A 117 -3.25 -9.76 -4.26
N ALA A 118 -3.65 -9.27 -3.08
CA ALA A 118 -3.26 -7.93 -2.63
C ALA A 118 -1.73 -7.79 -2.47
N SER A 119 -1.04 -8.86 -2.07
CA SER A 119 0.42 -8.89 -1.96
C SER A 119 1.08 -8.86 -3.35
N ALA A 120 0.57 -9.65 -4.28
CA ALA A 120 1.03 -9.65 -5.68
C ALA A 120 0.85 -8.27 -6.34
N ASP A 121 -0.27 -7.58 -6.08
CA ASP A 121 -0.51 -6.23 -6.57
C ASP A 121 0.47 -5.21 -5.98
N GLN A 122 0.84 -5.33 -4.71
CA GLN A 122 1.88 -4.49 -4.11
C GLN A 122 3.24 -4.67 -4.78
N ASP A 123 3.62 -5.92 -5.06
CA ASP A 123 4.87 -6.24 -5.75
C ASP A 123 4.88 -5.74 -7.20
N ARG A 124 3.76 -5.89 -7.93
CA ARG A 124 3.58 -5.34 -9.27
C ARG A 124 3.71 -3.83 -9.26
N MET A 125 3.03 -3.15 -8.34
CA MET A 125 3.09 -1.69 -8.21
C MET A 125 4.51 -1.20 -7.88
N ARG A 126 5.25 -1.90 -7.02
CA ARG A 126 6.66 -1.58 -6.73
C ARG A 126 7.54 -1.73 -7.97
N SER A 127 7.31 -2.77 -8.76
CA SER A 127 8.07 -3.03 -9.99
C SER A 127 7.77 -1.99 -11.07
N ASN A 128 6.49 -1.63 -11.24
CA ASN A 128 6.06 -0.58 -12.16
C ASN A 128 6.63 0.78 -11.78
N LEU A 129 6.62 1.17 -10.50
CA LEU A 129 7.29 2.39 -10.05
C LEU A 129 8.75 2.43 -10.52
N LYS A 130 9.46 1.30 -10.42
CA LYS A 130 10.85 1.25 -10.85
C LYS A 130 10.99 1.49 -12.35
N ILE A 131 10.16 0.81 -13.13
CA ILE A 131 10.13 0.95 -14.58
C ILE A 131 9.81 2.40 -14.96
N ASP A 132 8.74 2.95 -14.40
CA ASP A 132 8.24 4.28 -14.74
C ASP A 132 9.28 5.37 -14.45
N ILE A 133 9.92 5.34 -13.29
CA ILE A 133 10.97 6.30 -12.94
C ILE A 133 12.22 6.13 -13.81
N LEU A 134 12.68 4.90 -14.03
CA LEU A 134 13.86 4.67 -14.88
C LEU A 134 13.60 5.02 -16.34
N SER A 135 12.34 4.93 -16.80
CA SER A 135 11.93 5.34 -18.16
C SER A 135 11.97 6.85 -18.38
N VAL A 136 12.03 7.66 -17.31
CA VAL A 136 12.22 9.12 -17.42
C VAL A 136 13.65 9.47 -17.84
N LEU A 137 14.61 8.60 -17.54
CA LEU A 137 16.02 8.82 -17.85
C LEU A 137 16.31 8.53 -19.32
N SER A 138 17.26 9.26 -19.90
CA SER A 138 17.84 8.89 -21.20
C SER A 138 18.63 7.57 -21.07
N LYS A 139 18.93 6.93 -22.21
CA LYS A 139 19.76 5.72 -22.22
C LYS A 139 21.14 5.96 -21.60
N ASP A 140 21.75 7.10 -21.88
CA ASP A 140 23.07 7.46 -21.35
C ASP A 140 23.01 7.69 -19.84
N GLN A 141 21.99 8.40 -19.35
CA GLN A 141 21.77 8.59 -17.91
C GLN A 141 21.54 7.25 -17.19
N LEU A 142 20.76 6.35 -17.79
CA LEU A 142 20.54 5.02 -17.23
C LEU A 142 21.83 4.18 -17.19
N ALA A 143 22.68 4.29 -18.22
CA ALA A 143 23.98 3.64 -18.25
C ALA A 143 24.90 4.17 -17.13
N THR A 144 25.02 5.49 -16.99
CA THR A 144 25.78 6.14 -15.89
C THR A 144 25.25 5.73 -14.52
N LEU A 145 23.92 5.77 -14.32
CA LEU A 145 23.30 5.35 -13.07
C LEU A 145 23.62 3.90 -12.73
N THR A 146 23.62 3.02 -13.73
CA THR A 146 23.90 1.58 -13.53
C THR A 146 25.37 1.32 -13.21
N ALA A 147 26.28 2.01 -13.90
CA ALA A 147 27.72 1.87 -13.73
C ALA A 147 28.20 2.41 -12.38
N ASP A 148 27.81 3.64 -12.05
CA ASP A 148 28.41 4.40 -10.94
C ASP A 148 27.57 4.31 -9.66
N HIS A 149 26.28 4.04 -9.81
CA HIS A 149 25.30 4.11 -8.72
C HIS A 149 24.33 2.92 -8.69
N GLY A 150 24.66 1.79 -9.33
CA GLY A 150 23.74 0.65 -9.53
C GLY A 150 23.09 0.10 -8.25
N GLN A 151 23.70 0.32 -7.07
CA GLN A 151 23.11 0.01 -5.77
C GLN A 151 21.76 0.70 -5.52
N VAL A 152 21.52 1.90 -6.07
CA VAL A 152 20.28 2.65 -5.80
C VAL A 152 19.08 2.04 -6.53
N ILE A 153 19.31 1.34 -7.64
CA ILE A 153 18.28 0.59 -8.37
C ILE A 153 17.80 -0.62 -7.53
N ARG A 154 18.71 -1.26 -6.81
CA ARG A 154 18.47 -2.51 -6.07
C ARG A 154 17.91 -2.29 -4.65
N ARG A 155 18.28 -1.18 -4.01
CA ARG A 155 17.86 -0.84 -2.63
C ARG A 155 16.47 -0.21 -2.57
N PRO A 156 15.88 -0.03 -1.38
CA PRO A 156 14.71 0.81 -1.20
C PRO A 156 14.98 2.23 -1.73
N TRP A 157 14.06 2.75 -2.54
CA TRP A 157 14.23 4.02 -3.25
C TRP A 157 14.01 5.27 -2.39
N VAL A 158 13.39 5.09 -1.23
CA VAL A 158 13.32 6.10 -0.19
C VAL A 158 14.37 5.79 0.85
N ARG A 159 15.28 6.74 1.09
CA ARG A 159 16.22 6.66 2.20
C ARG A 159 15.43 6.71 3.50
N GLN A 160 15.64 5.75 4.39
CA GLN A 160 15.08 5.88 5.72
C GLN A 160 15.64 7.15 6.34
N ALA A 161 14.75 8.07 6.73
CA ALA A 161 15.14 9.23 7.51
C ALA A 161 15.97 8.72 8.69
N LYS A 162 17.21 9.18 8.84
CA LYS A 162 18.04 8.80 10.00
C LYS A 162 17.27 9.22 11.23
N ASP A 163 16.70 8.25 11.92
CA ASP A 163 15.92 8.49 13.12
C ASP A 163 16.86 9.13 14.16
N LYS A 164 16.70 10.44 14.38
CA LYS A 164 17.57 11.19 15.30
C LYS A 164 17.43 10.71 16.75
N ARG A 165 16.37 9.95 17.06
CA ARG A 165 16.05 9.46 18.41
C ARG A 165 17.05 8.43 18.94
N THR A 166 17.66 7.60 18.09
CA THR A 166 18.54 6.51 18.56
C THR A 166 19.98 6.94 18.85
N ARG A 167 20.41 8.13 18.41
CA ARG A 167 21.77 8.66 18.70
C ARG A 167 21.91 9.32 20.07
N GLY A 168 20.81 9.72 20.72
CA GLY A 168 20.83 10.30 22.07
C GLY A 168 20.80 9.27 23.19
N ALA A 169 20.15 8.12 22.98
CA ALA A 169 19.88 7.15 24.05
C ALA A 169 21.09 6.30 24.47
N ASN A 170 22.11 6.15 23.62
CA ASN A 170 23.26 5.29 23.91
C ASN A 170 24.48 6.03 24.53
N ARG A 171 24.37 7.33 24.83
CA ARG A 171 25.45 8.08 25.50
C ARG A 171 25.40 8.02 27.03
N ASN A 172 24.28 7.56 27.61
CA ASN A 172 24.10 7.47 29.07
C ASN A 172 24.14 6.05 29.63
N ARG A 173 24.56 5.05 28.84
CA ARG A 173 24.72 3.68 29.36
C ARG A 173 26.04 3.62 30.14
N ALA A 174 25.94 3.85 31.45
CA ALA A 174 27.07 3.72 32.37
C ALA A 174 27.76 2.35 32.23
N PRO A 175 29.09 2.28 32.37
CA PRO A 175 29.82 1.01 32.34
C PRO A 175 29.29 0.11 33.45
N ARG A 176 28.80 -1.07 33.07
CA ARG A 176 28.33 -2.10 33.99
C ARG A 176 29.54 -2.64 34.73
N THR A 177 29.78 -2.17 35.95
CA THR A 177 30.77 -2.74 36.85
C THR A 177 30.39 -4.20 37.10
N GLN A 178 31.16 -5.12 36.53
CA GLN A 178 31.15 -6.52 36.92
C GLN A 178 31.66 -6.57 38.37
N LYS A 179 30.75 -6.75 39.32
CA LYS A 179 31.15 -7.18 40.66
C LYS A 179 31.56 -8.64 40.55
N GLU A 180 32.84 -8.89 40.78
CA GLU A 180 33.44 -10.19 41.01
C GLU A 180 32.59 -10.97 42.03
N GLN A 181 32.19 -12.19 41.64
CA GLN A 181 31.72 -13.19 42.58
C GLN A 181 32.95 -13.85 43.20
N LYS A 182 33.05 -13.75 44.53
CA LYS A 182 33.87 -14.64 45.37
C LYS A 182 32.97 -15.73 45.94
#